data_AF-A0A7C8LKK0-F1
#
_entry.id   AF-A0A7C8LKK0-F1
#
_cell.length_a   1.000
_cell.length_b   1.000
_cell.length_c   1.000
_cell.angle_alpha   90.00
_cell.angle_beta   90.00
_cell.angle_gamma   90.00
#
_symmetry.space_group_name_H-M   'P 1'
#
loop_
_entity.id
_entity.type
_entity.pdbx_description
1 polymer ?
#
loop_
_entity_poly.entity_id
_entity_poly.type
_entity_poly.pdbx_seq_one_letter_code
_entity_poly.pdbx_strand_id
1 'polypeptide(L)'
;NTGGDAVYCRAPINIVVNAGGEIKAGGGGGGGGGRGRRNQAGEIFFYGGGGGGGGAPNGPGGAGGGGDGGDGSNGAAGTLSGGGAGGLAPFAGKGGAGGTFGASGAVGVSSNQAGGPGGAAGYAIRKNGSAVAVTNNGVITGAQA
;
A
#
# COMPACT_ATOMS: atom_id res chain seq x y z
N ASN A 1 1.84 -1.80 -5.10
CA ASN A 1 1.32 -0.57 -5.73
C ASN A 1 1.83 0.65 -4.99
N THR A 2 2.40 1.64 -5.67
CA THR A 2 2.78 2.92 -5.07
C THR A 2 1.57 3.82 -4.84
N GLY A 3 1.63 4.67 -3.82
CA GLY A 3 0.64 5.71 -3.58
C GLY A 3 0.71 6.80 -4.66
N GLY A 4 -0.44 7.34 -5.03
CA GLY A 4 -0.52 8.45 -5.99
C GLY A 4 -0.16 9.80 -5.36
N ASP A 5 0.38 10.70 -6.16
CA ASP A 5 0.61 12.07 -5.71
C ASP A 5 -0.69 12.87 -5.73
N ALA A 6 -0.86 13.81 -4.79
CA ALA A 6 -2.02 14.68 -4.77
C ALA A 6 -1.87 15.87 -5.74
N VAL A 7 -0.68 16.47 -5.79
CA VAL A 7 -0.35 17.58 -6.70
C VAL A 7 0.96 17.29 -7.41
N TYR A 8 0.97 17.44 -8.75
CA TYR A 8 2.17 17.32 -9.58
C TYR A 8 2.46 18.66 -10.28
N CYS A 9 3.50 19.37 -9.83
CA CYS A 9 3.89 20.66 -10.36
C CYS A 9 4.80 20.50 -11.59
N ARG A 10 4.42 21.12 -12.70
CA ARG A 10 5.21 21.16 -13.95
C ARG A 10 5.90 22.49 -14.22
N ALA A 11 5.63 23.49 -13.39
CA ALA A 11 6.15 24.83 -13.50
C ALA A 11 6.24 25.48 -12.10
N PRO A 12 6.98 26.58 -11.95
CA PRO A 12 6.95 27.39 -10.75
C PRO A 12 5.54 27.91 -10.48
N ILE A 13 4.99 27.57 -9.31
CA ILE A 13 3.66 28.01 -8.87
C ILE A 13 3.66 28.27 -7.37
N ASN A 14 2.70 29.08 -6.93
CA ASN A 14 2.41 29.27 -5.52
C ASN A 14 1.20 28.43 -5.14
N ILE A 15 1.35 27.60 -4.12
CA ILE A 15 0.26 26.80 -3.54
C ILE A 15 -0.09 27.39 -2.19
N VAL A 16 -1.36 27.75 -2.01
CA VAL A 16 -1.90 28.17 -0.72
C VAL A 16 -2.94 27.16 -0.27
N VAL A 17 -2.71 26.54 0.88
CA VAL A 17 -3.69 25.66 1.53
C VAL A 17 -4.35 26.47 2.63
N ASN A 18 -5.61 26.84 2.43
CA ASN A 18 -6.37 27.63 3.40
C ASN A 18 -6.83 26.76 4.59
N ALA A 19 -7.22 27.42 5.69
CA ALA A 19 -7.80 26.75 6.85
C ALA A 19 -9.03 25.91 6.45
N GLY A 20 -9.10 24.68 6.96
CA GLY A 20 -10.10 23.67 6.59
C GLY A 20 -9.78 22.92 5.29
N GLY A 21 -8.78 23.34 4.51
CA GLY A 21 -8.30 22.63 3.34
C GLY A 21 -7.31 21.52 3.69
N GLU A 22 -7.29 20.46 2.87
CA GLU A 22 -6.39 19.32 3.05
C GLU A 22 -5.77 18.88 1.71
N ILE A 23 -4.45 18.62 1.71
CA ILE A 23 -3.75 17.94 0.62
C ILE A 23 -3.12 16.66 1.19
N LYS A 24 -3.60 15.51 0.74
CA LYS A 24 -3.18 14.20 1.24
C LYS A 24 -2.69 13.31 0.10
N ALA A 25 -1.44 12.88 0.20
CA ALA A 25 -0.88 11.89 -0.70
C ALA A 25 -1.57 10.54 -0.55
N GLY A 26 -1.59 9.75 -1.63
CA GLY A 26 -1.95 8.35 -1.55
C GLY A 26 -0.94 7.56 -0.70
N GLY A 27 -1.44 6.62 0.09
CA GLY A 27 -0.67 5.58 0.74
C GLY A 27 -0.29 4.47 -0.25
N GLY A 28 0.84 3.81 0.02
CA GLY A 28 1.27 2.65 -0.75
C GLY A 28 0.42 1.41 -0.46
N GLY A 29 0.20 0.55 -1.45
CA GLY A 29 -0.41 -0.76 -1.23
C GLY A 29 0.53 -1.70 -0.46
N GLY A 30 -0.02 -2.54 0.40
CA GLY A 30 0.72 -3.57 1.12
C GLY A 30 1.30 -4.64 0.19
N GLY A 31 2.35 -5.29 0.63
CA GLY A 31 2.99 -6.37 -0.11
C GLY A 31 2.24 -7.70 0.01
N GLY A 32 2.35 -8.56 -1.00
CA GLY A 32 1.74 -9.89 -0.97
C GLY A 32 2.39 -10.82 0.06
N GLY A 33 1.61 -11.72 0.64
CA GLY A 33 2.11 -12.79 1.50
C GLY A 33 2.90 -13.83 0.69
N GLY A 34 3.91 -14.44 1.29
CA GLY A 34 4.68 -15.48 0.61
C GLY A 34 3.96 -16.83 0.55
N ARG A 35 4.32 -17.66 -0.43
CA ARG A 35 3.78 -19.01 -0.63
C ARG A 35 4.16 -19.93 0.55
N GLY A 36 3.21 -20.75 1.00
CA GLY A 36 3.43 -21.79 2.00
C GLY A 36 3.73 -23.15 1.35
N ARG A 37 4.39 -24.04 2.10
CA ARG A 37 4.67 -25.43 1.68
C ARG A 37 4.49 -26.38 2.85
N ARG A 38 3.79 -27.50 2.65
CA ARG A 38 3.71 -28.59 3.64
C ARG A 38 3.91 -29.94 2.98
N ASN A 39 4.47 -30.88 3.74
CA ASN A 39 4.48 -32.28 3.37
C ASN A 39 3.27 -32.96 4.03
N GLN A 40 2.42 -33.59 3.24
CA GLN A 40 1.26 -34.34 3.72
C GLN A 40 1.27 -35.70 3.03
N ALA A 41 1.37 -36.77 3.83
CA ALA A 41 1.44 -38.15 3.35
C ALA A 41 2.56 -38.44 2.32
N GLY A 42 3.69 -37.70 2.39
CA GLY A 42 4.82 -37.88 1.47
C GLY A 42 4.77 -36.97 0.24
N GLU A 43 3.68 -36.25 0.01
CA GLU A 43 3.51 -35.31 -1.08
C GLU A 43 3.68 -33.86 -0.63
N ILE A 44 4.19 -33.01 -1.53
CA ILE A 44 4.40 -31.59 -1.27
C ILE A 44 3.18 -30.82 -1.78
N PHE A 45 2.48 -30.14 -0.86
CA PHE A 45 1.39 -29.22 -1.19
C PHE A 45 1.88 -27.78 -1.08
N PHE A 46 1.56 -26.96 -2.09
CA PHE A 46 1.78 -25.53 -2.06
C PHE A 46 0.50 -24.78 -1.66
N TYR A 47 0.64 -23.72 -0.87
CA TYR A 47 -0.47 -22.89 -0.41
C TYR A 47 -0.27 -21.44 -0.86
N GLY A 48 -1.32 -20.86 -1.40
CA GLY A 48 -1.32 -19.48 -1.86
C GLY A 48 -1.12 -18.47 -0.72
N GLY A 49 -0.25 -17.48 -0.92
CA GLY A 49 -0.09 -16.37 0.02
C GLY A 49 -1.24 -15.35 -0.09
N GLY A 50 -1.53 -14.64 0.98
CA GLY A 50 -2.60 -13.63 0.99
C GLY A 50 -2.24 -12.38 0.19
N GLY A 51 -3.23 -11.73 -0.43
CA GLY A 51 -3.03 -10.50 -1.20
C GLY A 51 -2.71 -9.29 -0.31
N GLY A 52 -1.89 -8.35 -0.80
CA GLY A 52 -1.60 -7.11 -0.07
C GLY A 52 -2.80 -6.17 0.02
N GLY A 53 -2.96 -5.42 1.11
CA GLY A 53 -4.04 -4.44 1.26
C GLY A 53 -3.85 -3.20 0.39
N GLY A 54 -4.94 -2.56 -0.04
CA GLY A 54 -4.88 -1.34 -0.84
C GLY A 54 -4.51 -0.10 -0.04
N GLY A 55 -3.71 0.82 -0.58
CA GLY A 55 -3.34 2.07 0.10
C GLY A 55 -4.51 3.06 0.22
N ALA A 56 -4.47 3.94 1.21
CA ALA A 56 -5.46 5.03 1.31
C ALA A 56 -5.25 6.10 0.22
N PRO A 57 -6.27 6.83 -0.24
CA PRO A 57 -7.67 6.44 -0.19
C PRO A 57 -7.99 5.45 -1.32
N ASN A 58 -8.92 4.52 -1.06
CA ASN A 58 -9.57 3.69 -2.09
C ASN A 58 -8.63 2.90 -3.01
N GLY A 59 -7.37 2.67 -2.62
CA GLY A 59 -6.47 1.82 -3.37
C GLY A 59 -7.01 0.40 -3.43
N PRO A 60 -6.93 -0.31 -4.56
CA PRO A 60 -7.43 -1.67 -4.65
C PRO A 60 -6.55 -2.62 -3.81
N GLY A 61 -7.18 -3.60 -3.17
CA GLY A 61 -6.49 -4.73 -2.59
C GLY A 61 -5.92 -5.65 -3.67
N GLY A 62 -4.80 -6.30 -3.36
CA GLY A 62 -4.17 -7.29 -4.23
C GLY A 62 -4.88 -8.64 -4.16
N ALA A 63 -4.80 -9.40 -5.25
CA ALA A 63 -5.31 -10.77 -5.29
C ALA A 63 -4.47 -11.68 -4.38
N GLY A 64 -5.12 -12.66 -3.75
CA GLY A 64 -4.44 -13.79 -3.13
C GLY A 64 -3.84 -14.71 -4.20
N GLY A 65 -2.78 -15.43 -3.82
CA GLY A 65 -2.15 -16.42 -4.68
C GLY A 65 -2.93 -17.73 -4.69
N GLY A 66 -2.77 -18.50 -5.78
CA GLY A 66 -3.28 -19.86 -5.88
C GLY A 66 -2.34 -20.91 -5.27
N GLY A 67 -2.90 -21.98 -4.72
CA GLY A 67 -2.14 -23.13 -4.21
C GLY A 67 -2.92 -24.44 -4.27
N ASP A 68 -2.20 -25.55 -4.43
CA ASP A 68 -2.78 -26.90 -4.51
C ASP A 68 -3.55 -27.29 -3.24
N GLY A 69 -3.05 -26.85 -2.08
CA GLY A 69 -3.67 -27.09 -0.77
C GLY A 69 -4.65 -25.99 -0.33
N GLY A 70 -4.80 -24.93 -1.11
CA GLY A 70 -5.69 -23.82 -0.82
C GLY A 70 -5.13 -22.45 -1.20
N ASP A 71 -6.06 -21.57 -1.56
CA ASP A 71 -5.76 -20.21 -2.01
C ASP A 71 -5.62 -19.22 -0.85
N GLY A 72 -4.82 -18.18 -1.08
CA GLY A 72 -4.79 -17.03 -0.20
C GLY A 72 -6.02 -16.15 -0.42
N SER A 73 -6.49 -15.47 0.63
CA SER A 73 -7.54 -14.47 0.48
C SER A 73 -7.00 -13.17 -0.14
N ASN A 74 -7.86 -12.44 -0.83
CA ASN A 74 -7.54 -11.12 -1.35
C ASN A 74 -7.31 -10.12 -0.21
N GLY A 75 -6.47 -9.11 -0.46
CA GLY A 75 -6.39 -7.94 0.41
C GLY A 75 -7.65 -7.08 0.29
N ALA A 76 -8.00 -6.38 1.36
CA ALA A 76 -9.06 -5.39 1.35
C ALA A 76 -8.60 -4.12 0.63
N ALA A 77 -9.55 -3.41 0.00
CA ALA A 77 -9.30 -2.07 -0.51
C ALA A 77 -9.01 -1.08 0.63
N GLY A 78 -8.27 -0.02 0.32
CA GLY A 78 -8.17 1.16 1.18
C GLY A 78 -9.53 1.84 1.32
N THR A 79 -9.70 2.60 2.39
CA THR A 79 -10.90 3.40 2.65
C THR A 79 -10.55 4.89 2.58
N LEU A 80 -11.56 5.74 2.76
CA LEU A 80 -11.34 7.18 2.94
C LEU A 80 -10.61 7.52 4.26
N SER A 81 -10.47 6.57 5.19
CA SER A 81 -9.87 6.78 6.51
C SER A 81 -8.52 6.08 6.69
N GLY A 82 -8.16 5.12 5.84
CA GLY A 82 -6.90 4.37 6.00
C GLY A 82 -6.67 3.31 4.93
N GLY A 83 -5.52 2.63 5.03
CA GLY A 83 -5.19 1.52 4.15
C GLY A 83 -5.99 0.26 4.48
N GLY A 84 -6.21 -0.58 3.49
CA GLY A 84 -6.90 -1.86 3.62
C GLY A 84 -6.04 -2.90 4.31
N ALA A 85 -6.67 -3.83 5.02
CA ALA A 85 -5.98 -4.99 5.58
C ALA A 85 -5.46 -5.93 4.48
N GLY A 86 -4.29 -6.53 4.70
CA GLY A 86 -3.82 -7.62 3.84
C GLY A 86 -4.58 -8.92 4.06
N GLY A 87 -4.75 -9.69 3.00
CA GLY A 87 -5.42 -10.97 2.99
C GLY A 87 -4.70 -12.00 3.85
N LEU A 88 -5.48 -12.83 4.52
CA LEU A 88 -5.02 -13.97 5.29
C LEU A 88 -4.73 -15.17 4.38
N ALA A 89 -3.84 -16.04 4.84
CA ALA A 89 -3.67 -17.37 4.27
C ALA A 89 -3.39 -18.36 5.43
N PRO A 90 -4.25 -19.38 5.66
CA PRO A 90 -4.15 -20.25 6.83
C PRO A 90 -2.83 -21.01 6.96
N PHE A 91 -2.23 -21.33 5.81
CA PHE A 91 -1.05 -22.20 5.71
C PHE A 91 0.10 -21.56 4.93
N ALA A 92 0.03 -20.25 4.71
CA ALA A 92 1.01 -19.47 3.98
C ALA A 92 1.18 -18.07 4.63
N GLY A 93 1.89 -17.18 3.95
CA GLY A 93 2.11 -15.81 4.39
C GLY A 93 0.87 -14.92 4.28
N LYS A 94 0.69 -14.04 5.27
CA LYS A 94 -0.33 -12.97 5.25
C LYS A 94 0.15 -11.79 4.39
N GLY A 95 -0.75 -11.15 3.63
CA GLY A 95 -0.47 -9.88 2.98
C GLY A 95 -0.24 -8.73 3.98
N GLY A 96 0.60 -7.76 3.60
CA GLY A 96 0.79 -6.53 4.36
C GLY A 96 -0.43 -5.61 4.24
N ALA A 97 -0.67 -4.78 5.26
CA ALA A 97 -1.69 -3.73 5.16
C ALA A 97 -1.25 -2.62 4.19
N GLY A 98 -2.20 -1.95 3.55
CA GLY A 98 -1.95 -0.71 2.83
C GLY A 98 -1.57 0.42 3.79
N GLY A 99 -0.78 1.37 3.30
CA GLY A 99 -0.40 2.58 4.02
C GLY A 99 -1.57 3.54 4.14
N THR A 100 -1.58 4.31 5.23
CA THR A 100 -2.41 5.52 5.35
C THR A 100 -1.91 6.61 4.40
N PHE A 101 -2.62 7.74 4.33
CA PHE A 101 -2.22 8.88 3.50
C PHE A 101 -0.76 9.25 3.70
N GLY A 102 0.02 9.30 2.62
CA GLY A 102 1.45 9.63 2.67
C GLY A 102 2.36 8.61 3.35
N ALA A 103 1.86 7.42 3.70
CA ALA A 103 2.65 6.34 4.28
C ALA A 103 2.85 5.18 3.29
N SER A 104 3.98 4.47 3.40
CA SER A 104 4.21 3.25 2.64
C SER A 104 3.30 2.12 3.12
N GLY A 105 3.02 1.16 2.23
CA GLY A 105 2.39 -0.09 2.60
C GLY A 105 3.32 -0.95 3.46
N ALA A 106 2.74 -1.81 4.29
CA ALA A 106 3.50 -2.79 5.05
C ALA A 106 4.00 -3.93 4.15
N VAL A 107 5.13 -4.51 4.53
CA VAL A 107 5.67 -5.74 3.90
C VAL A 107 4.73 -6.91 4.24
N GLY A 108 4.52 -7.82 3.29
CA GLY A 108 3.82 -9.07 3.55
C GLY A 108 4.63 -9.97 4.47
N VAL A 109 3.97 -10.87 5.18
CA VAL A 109 4.63 -11.91 5.97
C VAL A 109 4.77 -13.16 5.11
N SER A 110 5.81 -13.96 5.32
CA SER A 110 5.79 -15.36 4.90
C SER A 110 6.31 -16.25 6.03
N SER A 111 5.97 -17.55 5.98
CA SER A 111 6.37 -18.48 7.03
C SER A 111 7.89 -18.70 7.10
N ASN A 112 8.62 -18.45 5.99
CA ASN A 112 10.03 -18.84 5.87
C ASN A 112 10.94 -17.73 5.27
N GLN A 113 10.39 -16.59 4.82
CA GLN A 113 11.09 -15.42 4.27
C GLN A 113 10.28 -14.13 4.50
N ALA A 114 10.82 -12.95 4.15
CA ALA A 114 9.99 -11.75 4.02
C ALA A 114 8.98 -11.95 2.87
N GLY A 115 7.72 -11.51 3.04
CA GLY A 115 6.78 -11.44 1.94
C GLY A 115 7.15 -10.33 0.96
N GLY A 116 6.27 -10.07 -0.01
CA GLY A 116 6.46 -8.99 -0.96
C GLY A 116 6.62 -7.64 -0.25
N PRO A 117 7.43 -6.71 -0.80
CA PRO A 117 7.55 -5.38 -0.23
C PRO A 117 6.23 -4.61 -0.36
N GLY A 118 5.96 -3.74 0.61
CA GLY A 118 4.92 -2.72 0.46
C GLY A 118 5.33 -1.66 -0.56
N GLY A 119 4.35 -1.03 -1.19
CA GLY A 119 4.60 0.09 -2.09
C GLY A 119 4.96 1.37 -1.34
N ALA A 120 5.72 2.24 -2.00
CA ALA A 120 6.04 3.56 -1.46
C ALA A 120 4.80 4.45 -1.35
N ALA A 121 4.84 5.42 -0.46
CA ALA A 121 3.88 6.51 -0.39
C ALA A 121 3.95 7.40 -1.65
N GLY A 122 2.85 8.08 -1.96
CA GLY A 122 2.87 9.22 -2.87
C GLY A 122 3.35 10.50 -2.20
N TYR A 123 3.49 11.56 -2.98
CA TYR A 123 3.79 12.91 -2.51
C TYR A 123 2.52 13.73 -2.35
N ALA A 124 2.46 14.55 -1.29
CA ALA A 124 1.38 15.51 -1.18
C ALA A 124 1.54 16.59 -2.26
N ILE A 125 2.79 17.03 -2.47
CA ILE A 125 3.14 18.00 -3.51
C ILE A 125 4.45 17.54 -4.14
N ARG A 126 4.42 17.10 -5.41
CA ARG A 126 5.63 16.85 -6.18
C ARG A 126 6.03 18.10 -6.96
N LYS A 127 7.13 18.74 -6.57
CA LYS A 127 7.67 19.98 -7.16
C LYS A 127 8.49 19.73 -8.41
N ASN A 128 9.05 18.53 -8.58
CA ASN A 128 9.75 18.08 -9.79
C ASN A 128 10.85 19.07 -10.26
N GLY A 129 11.63 19.60 -9.31
CA GLY A 129 12.70 20.58 -9.59
C GLY A 129 12.22 22.02 -9.86
N SER A 130 10.91 22.30 -9.80
CA SER A 130 10.38 23.65 -9.91
C SER A 130 10.41 24.40 -8.57
N ALA A 131 10.63 25.71 -8.62
CA ALA A 131 10.46 26.58 -7.46
C ALA A 131 8.96 26.68 -7.10
N VAL A 132 8.52 25.88 -6.13
CA VAL A 132 7.14 25.86 -5.63
C VAL A 132 7.11 26.40 -4.21
N ALA A 133 6.51 27.57 -4.03
CA ALA A 133 6.23 28.12 -2.71
C ALA A 133 4.94 27.52 -2.17
N VAL A 134 4.97 27.03 -0.93
CA VAL A 134 3.80 26.44 -0.27
C VAL A 134 3.51 27.23 0.99
N THR A 135 2.37 27.91 1.01
CA THR A 135 1.81 28.52 2.22
C THR A 135 0.75 27.60 2.79
N ASN A 136 1.00 27.00 3.95
CA ASN A 136 0.09 26.04 4.56
C ASN A 136 -0.59 26.61 5.81
N ASN A 137 -1.88 26.89 5.69
CA ASN A 137 -2.79 27.24 6.79
C ASN A 137 -3.79 26.11 7.08
N GLY A 138 -3.64 24.94 6.44
CA GLY A 138 -4.49 23.76 6.58
C GLY A 138 -3.68 22.50 6.89
N VAL A 139 -4.08 21.35 6.34
CA VAL A 139 -3.41 20.06 6.56
C VAL A 139 -2.71 19.57 5.29
N ILE A 140 -1.44 19.20 5.41
CA ILE A 140 -0.70 18.50 4.36
C ILE A 140 -0.19 17.18 4.93
N THR A 141 -0.56 16.06 4.31
CA THR A 141 -0.13 14.71 4.71
C THR A 141 0.60 14.03 3.56
N GLY A 142 1.89 13.76 3.76
CA GLY A 142 2.80 13.21 2.75
C GLY A 142 3.95 14.16 2.42
N ALA A 143 4.95 13.64 1.72
CA ALA A 143 6.16 14.40 1.41
C ALA A 143 5.89 15.54 0.41
N GLN A 144 6.73 16.58 0.47
CA GLN A 144 6.77 17.69 -0.48
C GLN A 144 8.16 17.72 -1.12
N ALA A 145 8.30 17.38 -2.41
CA ALA A 145 9.62 17.24 -3.05
C ALA A 145 9.60 17.56 -4.54
#